data_AF-A0A6I3GT43-F1
#
_entry.id   AF-A0A6I3GT43-F1
#
_cell.length_a   1.000
_cell.length_b   1.000
_cell.length_c   1.000
_cell.angle_alpha   90.00
_cell.angle_beta   90.00
_cell.angle_gamma   90.00
#
_symmetry.space_group_name_H-M   'P 1'
#
loop_
_entity.id
_entity.type
_entity.pdbx_description
1 polymer ?
#
loop_
_entity_poly.entity_id
_entity_poly.type
_entity_poly.pdbx_seq_one_letter_code
_entity_poly.pdbx_strand_id
1 'polypeptide(L)' 'MSNFLEVKNLSVDFPTDDGLVKAVDNLSFSVAKGKTLGIVGESGSG' A
#
# COMPACT_ATOMS: atom_id res chain seq x y z
N MET A 1 2.47 1.55 22.91
CA MET A 1 3.50 2.02 21.96
C MET A 1 2.78 2.81 20.88
N SER A 2 3.20 4.03 20.57
CA SER A 2 2.58 4.83 19.49
C SER A 2 3.15 4.41 18.14
N ASN A 3 2.26 4.24 17.14
CA ASN A 3 2.66 4.05 15.75
C ASN A 3 3.27 5.37 15.24
N PHE A 4 4.36 5.28 14.49
CA PHE A 4 5.00 6.45 13.86
C PHE A 4 4.36 6.76 12.50
N LEU A 5 4.01 5.71 11.76
CA LEU A 5 3.25 5.79 10.51
C LEU A 5 2.11 4.77 10.57
N GLU A 6 0.95 5.17 10.08
CA GLU A 6 -0.25 4.33 9.99
C GLU A 6 -0.94 4.59 8.66
N VAL A 7 -1.13 3.52 7.88
CA VAL A 7 -1.88 3.51 6.62
C VAL A 7 -3.12 2.67 6.87
N LYS A 8 -4.29 3.21 6.55
CA LYS A 8 -5.58 2.54 6.72
C LYS A 8 -6.33 2.56 5.41
N ASN A 9 -6.84 1.39 5.03
CA ASN A 9 -7.78 1.22 3.93
C ASN A 9 -7.34 1.91 2.63
N LEU A 10 -6.04 1.85 2.32
CA LEU A 10 -5.49 2.46 1.12
C LEU A 10 -5.99 1.67 -0.10
N SER A 11 -6.73 2.34 -0.97
CA SER A 11 -7.06 1.85 -2.29
C SER A 11 -6.61 2.87 -3.34
N VAL A 12 -6.00 2.39 -4.41
CA VAL A 12 -5.50 3.21 -5.51
C VAL A 12 -5.93 2.56 -6.81
N ASP A 13 -6.72 3.29 -7.59
CA ASP A 13 -7.23 2.85 -8.88
C ASP A 13 -6.69 3.79 -9.98
N PHE A 14 -6.19 3.20 -11.07
CA PHE A 14 -5.71 3.92 -12.25
C PHE A 14 -6.64 3.67 -13.44
N PRO A 15 -7.17 4.71 -14.10
CA PRO A 15 -7.84 4.55 -15.38
C PRO A 15 -6.80 4.26 -16.47
N THR A 16 -7.04 3.22 -17.25
CA THR A 16 -6.25 2.85 -18.43
C THR A 16 -7.17 2.62 -19.62
N ASP A 17 -6.61 2.55 -20.83
CA ASP A 17 -7.40 2.29 -22.05
C ASP A 17 -8.09 0.91 -22.01
N ASP A 18 -7.50 -0.06 -21.29
CA ASP A 18 -8.06 -1.41 -21.08
C ASP A 18 -9.03 -1.49 -19.89
N GLY A 19 -9.29 -0.37 -19.22
CA GLY A 19 -10.19 -0.27 -18.08
C GLY A 19 -9.53 0.18 -16.79
N LEU A 20 -10.23 0.01 -15.67
CA LEU A 20 -9.74 0.43 -14.36
C LEU A 20 -8.78 -0.62 -13.79
N VAL A 21 -7.53 -0.23 -13.55
CA VAL A 21 -6.54 -1.07 -12.85
C VAL A 21 -6.55 -0.71 -11.38
N LYS A 22 -6.90 -1.68 -10.54
CA LYS A 22 -6.83 -1.59 -9.09
C LYS A 22 -5.41 -1.98 -8.65
N ALA A 23 -4.57 -0.96 -8.47
CA ALA A 23 -3.17 -1.08 -8.10
C ALA A 23 -3.01 -1.49 -6.63
N VAL A 24 -3.68 -0.76 -5.73
CA VAL A 24 -3.73 -1.11 -4.31
C VAL A 24 -5.18 -1.34 -3.91
N ASP A 25 -5.45 -2.44 -3.21
CA ASP A 25 -6.79 -2.77 -2.73
C ASP A 25 -6.85 -2.90 -1.21
N ASN A 26 -7.43 -1.90 -0.55
CA ASN A 26 -7.75 -1.86 0.87
C ASN A 26 -6.56 -2.22 1.81
N LEU A 27 -5.36 -1.76 1.47
CA LEU A 27 -4.14 -2.05 2.22
C LEU A 27 -4.10 -1.27 3.54
N SER A 28 -3.80 -1.96 4.65
CA SER A 28 -3.59 -1.33 5.95
C SER A 28 -2.32 -1.86 6.61
N PHE A 29 -1.46 -0.97 7.08
CA PHE A 29 -0.25 -1.32 7.81
C PHE A 29 0.19 -0.19 8.74
N SER A 30 1.08 -0.50 9.69
CA SER A 30 1.67 0.49 10.57
C SER A 30 3.16 0.24 10.77
N VAL A 31 3.89 1.31 11.05
CA VAL A 31 5.32 1.26 11.35
C VAL A 31 5.55 1.97 12.68
N ALA A 32 6.14 1.25 13.63
CA ALA A 32 6.54 1.81 14.92
C ALA A 32 7.84 2.62 14.78
N LYS A 33 8.04 3.60 15.68
CA LYS A 33 9.25 4.44 15.68
C LYS A 33 10.52 3.60 15.80
N GLY A 34 11.50 3.84 14.93
CA GLY A 34 12.79 3.12 14.92
C GLY A 34 12.71 1.69 14.36
N LYS A 35 11.61 1.31 13.69
CA LYS A 35 11.49 0.04 12.96
C LYS A 35 11.58 0.26 11.46
N THR A 36 11.99 -0.79 10.75
CA THR A 36 12.06 -0.82 9.28
C THR A 36 11.00 -1.79 8.77
N LEU A 37 10.24 -1.38 7.75
CA LEU A 37 9.29 -2.21 7.02
C LEU A 37 9.82 -2.40 5.59
N GLY A 38 9.95 -3.64 5.14
CA GLY A 38 10.23 -3.96 3.74
C GLY A 38 8.96 -4.36 3.02
N ILE A 39 8.72 -3.79 1.84
CA ILE A 39 7.68 -4.21 0.91
C ILE A 39 8.38 -4.87 -0.28
N VAL A 40 7.95 -6.07 -0.64
CA VAL A 40 8.52 -6.85 -1.73
C VAL A 40 7.40 -7.30 -2.66
N GLY A 41 7.70 -7.36 -3.96
CA GLY A 41 6.73 -7.71 -4.98
C GLY A 41 7.38 -7.81 -6.35
N GLU A 42 6.73 -8.53 -7.26
CA GLU A 42 7.10 -8.61 -8.67
C GLU A 42 6.71 -7.32 -9.42
N SER A 43 7.15 -7.19 -10.67
CA SER A 43 6.77 -6.06 -11.51
C SER A 43 5.24 -5.98 -11.66
N GLY A 44 4.66 -4.86 -11.21
CA GLY A 44 3.21 -4.60 -11.30
C GLY A 44 2.36 -5.24 -10.20
N SER A 45 2.95 -5.73 -9.10
CA SER A 45 2.21 -6.36 -8.00
C SER A 45 1.44 -5.39 -7.09
N GLY A 46 1.51 -4.10 -7.37
CA GLY A 46 0.92 -3.04 -6.58
C GLY A 46 0.92 -1.73 -7.33
#